data_AF-A0A3D5DJF3-F1
#
_entry.id   AF-A0A3D5DJF3-F1
#
_cell.length_a   1.000
_cell.length_b   1.000
_cell.length_c   1.000
_cell.angle_alpha   90.00
_cell.angle_beta   90.00
_cell.angle_gamma   90.00
#
_symmetry.space_group_name_H-M   'P 1'
#
loop_
_entity.id
_entity.type
_entity.pdbx_description
1 polymer ?
#
loop_
_entity_poly.entity_id
_entity_poly.type
_entity_poly.pdbx_seq_one_letter_code
_entity_poly.pdbx_strand_id
1 'polypeptide(L)' 'RRDTSPFATPVPPEHARPAVWADPELVIEVSFTGWTRAGRMRAPSYHGLRSDKDPAGVIRES' A
#
# COMPACT_ATOMS: atom_id res chain seq x y z
N ARG A 1 -2.23 15.64 -2.51
CA ARG A 1 -0.75 15.49 -2.43
C ARG A 1 -0.34 15.94 -1.05
N ARG A 2 0.39 15.12 -0.30
CA ARG A 2 0.83 15.41 1.07
C ARG A 2 2.34 15.72 1.09
N ASP A 3 2.76 16.47 2.10
CA ASP A 3 4.19 16.76 2.31
C ASP A 3 4.92 15.62 3.02
N THR A 4 4.21 14.84 3.85
CA THR A 4 4.75 13.74 4.64
C THR A 4 4.17 12.39 4.26
N SER A 5 4.95 11.33 4.52
CA SER A 5 4.55 9.93 4.33
C SER A 5 3.33 9.56 5.19
N PRO A 6 2.30 8.90 4.64
CA PRO A 6 1.15 8.41 5.40
C PRO A 6 1.42 7.06 6.11
N PHE A 7 2.57 6.42 5.86
CA PHE A 7 2.94 5.15 6.50
C PHE A 7 3.29 5.37 7.97
N ALA A 8 2.83 4.46 8.84
CA ALA A 8 3.08 4.50 10.28
C ALA A 8 4.57 4.32 10.64
N THR A 9 5.35 3.67 9.77
CA THR A 9 6.80 3.50 9.93
C THR A 9 7.55 4.26 8.84
N PRO A 10 8.80 4.70 9.13
CA PRO A 10 9.61 5.37 8.13
C PRO A 10 9.79 4.51 6.87
N VAL A 11 9.48 5.10 5.72
CA VAL A 11 9.73 4.48 4.42
C VAL A 11 11.23 4.55 4.12
N PRO A 12 11.89 3.44 3.73
CA PRO A 12 13.30 3.45 3.37
C PRO A 12 13.63 4.53 2.33
N PRO A 13 14.78 5.24 2.47
CA PRO A 13 15.10 6.39 1.62
C PRO A 13 15.04 6.10 0.11
N GLU A 14 15.42 4.90 -0.32
CA GLU A 14 15.37 4.45 -1.71
C GLU A 14 13.95 4.38 -2.29
N HIS A 15 12.95 4.15 -1.45
CA HIS A 15 11.53 4.15 -1.84
C HIS A 15 10.88 5.51 -1.62
N ALA A 16 11.32 6.26 -0.61
CA ALA A 16 10.77 7.58 -0.28
C ALA A 16 11.16 8.67 -1.30
N ARG A 17 12.41 8.66 -1.79
CA ARG A 17 12.92 9.67 -2.73
C ARG A 17 12.08 9.83 -4.02
N PRO A 18 11.67 8.75 -4.72
CA PRO A 18 10.84 8.87 -5.91
C PRO A 18 9.34 8.99 -5.60
N ALA A 19 8.92 8.89 -4.33
CA ALA A 19 7.51 8.83 -3.98
C ALA A 19 6.83 10.21 -4.06
N VAL A 20 5.57 10.20 -4.47
CA VAL A 20 4.64 11.31 -4.26
C VAL A 20 3.63 10.88 -3.21
N TRP A 21 3.60 11.57 -2.08
CA TRP A 21 2.69 11.21 -0.99
C TRP A 21 1.25 11.64 -1.29
N ALA A 22 0.31 10.76 -0.97
CA ALA A 22 -1.11 10.95 -1.11
C ALA A 22 -1.84 10.57 0.18
N ASP A 23 -3.07 11.03 0.30
CA ASP A 23 -3.99 10.65 1.36
C ASP A 23 -4.43 9.19 1.16
N PRO A 24 -4.49 8.36 2.23
CA PRO A 24 -4.84 6.93 2.13
C PRO A 24 -6.36 6.72 1.98
N GLU A 25 -6.93 7.21 0.88
CA GLU A 25 -8.39 7.25 0.63
C GLU A 25 -8.87 6.25 -0.43
N LEU A 26 -7.95 5.62 -1.16
CA LEU A 26 -8.27 4.70 -2.26
C LEU A 26 -7.87 3.27 -1.90
N VAL A 27 -8.74 2.32 -2.23
CA VAL A 27 -8.47 0.88 -2.15
C VAL A 27 -8.22 0.33 -3.53
N ILE A 28 -7.25 -0.57 -3.65
CA ILE A 28 -6.95 -1.33 -4.87
C ILE A 28 -7.04 -2.82 -4.59
N GLU A 29 -7.29 -3.59 -5.64
CA GLU A 29 -7.15 -5.04 -5.63
C GLU A 29 -5.82 -5.45 -6.24
N VAL A 30 -5.16 -6.40 -5.59
CA VAL A 30 -3.87 -6.96 -6.00
C VAL A 30 -3.85 -8.46 -5.79
N SER A 31 -3.28 -9.21 -6.73
CA SER A 31 -2.86 -10.60 -6.49
C SER A 31 -1.36 -10.62 -6.20
N PHE A 32 -0.92 -11.52 -5.33
CA PHE A 32 0.50 -11.66 -4.97
C PHE A 32 0.79 -13.11 -4.57
N THR A 33 2.04 -13.53 -4.64
CA THR A 33 2.44 -14.94 -4.39
C THR A 33 2.68 -15.28 -2.92
N GLY A 34 2.61 -14.28 -2.05
CA GLY A 34 2.71 -14.44 -0.61
C GLY A 34 3.40 -13.27 0.08
N TRP A 35 3.43 -13.31 1.40
CA TRP A 35 4.05 -12.28 2.23
C TRP A 35 5.54 -12.59 2.50
N THR A 36 6.38 -11.55 2.57
CA THR A 36 7.74 -11.67 3.11
C THR A 36 7.72 -11.63 4.64
N ARG A 37 8.83 -12.05 5.28
CA ARG A 37 9.01 -11.90 6.74
C ARG A 37 8.93 -10.43 7.19
N ALA A 38 9.27 -9.50 6.30
CA ALA A 38 9.18 -8.05 6.55
C ALA A 38 7.79 -7.47 6.25
N GLY A 39 6.77 -8.30 6.00
CA GLY A 39 5.40 -7.85 5.78
C GLY A 39 5.14 -7.21 4.41
N ARG A 40 5.95 -7.51 3.39
CA ARG A 40 5.76 -7.03 2.01
C ARG A 40 5.13 -8.10 1.12
N MET A 41 4.37 -7.71 0.11
CA MET A 41 3.84 -8.63 -0.91
C MET A 41 4.95 -9.08 -1.87
N ARG A 42 4.97 -10.36 -2.24
CA ARG A 42 5.86 -10.91 -3.28
C ARG A 42 5.17 -10.90 -4.63
N ALA A 43 5.84 -10.32 -5.63
CA ALA A 43 5.34 -10.21 -7.00
C ALA A 43 3.87 -9.72 -7.10
N PRO A 44 3.54 -8.55 -6.53
CA PRO A 44 2.18 -8.03 -6.60
C PRO A 44 1.81 -7.59 -8.02
N SER A 45 0.61 -7.95 -8.46
CA SER A 45 0.00 -7.53 -9.71
C SER A 45 -1.28 -6.75 -9.41
N TYR A 46 -1.39 -5.55 -9.98
CA TYR A 46 -2.56 -4.68 -9.87
C TYR A 46 -3.74 -5.20 -10.69
N HIS A 47 -4.94 -5.21 -10.11
CA HIS A 47 -6.18 -5.58 -10.80
C HIS A 47 -7.12 -4.39 -11.03
N GLY A 48 -7.19 -3.44 -10.11
CA GLY A 48 -8.15 -2.34 -10.23
C GLY A 48 -8.35 -1.55 -8.94
N LEU A 49 -9.08 -0.44 -9.05
CA LEU A 49 -9.61 0.32 -7.92
C LEU A 49 -10.85 -0.39 -7.35
N ARG A 50 -11.03 -0.29 -6.04
CA ARG A 50 -12.16 -0.82 -5.27
C ARG A 50 -12.89 0.31 -4.56
N SER A 51 -13.63 1.11 -5.32
CA SER A 51 -14.44 2.22 -4.77
C SER A 51 -15.60 1.73 -3.89
N ASP A 52 -15.90 0.44 -3.92
CA ASP A 52 -16.87 -0.24 -3.07
C ASP A 52 -16.35 -0.56 -1.66
N LYS A 53 -15.06 -0.29 -1.37
CA LYS A 53 -14.41 -0.64 -0.10
C LYS A 53 -14.01 0.60 0.68
N ASP A 54 -14.20 0.52 2.01
CA ASP A 54 -13.69 1.50 2.96
C ASP A 54 -12.19 1.24 3.22
N PRO A 55 -11.29 2.22 3.00
CA PRO A 55 -9.87 2.11 3.33
C PRO A 55 -9.61 1.69 4.78
N ALA A 56 -10.43 2.14 5.74
CA ALA A 56 -10.26 1.79 7.15
C ALA A 56 -10.58 0.32 7.46
N GLY A 57 -11.33 -0.35 6.59
CA GLY A 57 -11.68 -1.77 6.70
C GLY A 57 -10.64 -2.71 6.07
N VAL A 58 -9.61 -2.19 5.39
CA VAL A 58 -8.59 -3.02 4.74
C VAL A 58 -7.62 -3.56 5.79
N ILE A 59 -7.65 -4.87 5.98
CA ILE A 59 -6.73 -5.59 6.86
C ILE A 59 -5.92 -6.62 6.08
N ARG A 60 -4.81 -7.07 6.66
CA ARG A 60 -4.03 -8.18 6.08
C ARG A 60 -4.84 -9.47 6.20
N GLU A 61 -5.13 -10.08 5.06
CA GLU A 61 -5.76 -11.39 4.98
C GLU A 61 -4.80 -12.49 5.45
N SER A 62 -5.37 -13.49 6.15
CA SER A 62 -4.67 -14.62 6.78
C SER A 62 -4.34 -15.74 5.79
#